data_AF-A0AAJ6MKY6-F1
#
_entry.id   AF-A0AAJ6MKY6-F1
#
_cell.length_a   1.000
_cell.length_b   1.000
_cell.length_c   1.000
_cell.angle_alpha   90.00
_cell.angle_beta   90.00
_cell.angle_gamma   90.00
#
_symmetry.space_group_name_H-M   'P 1'
#
loop_
_entity.id
_entity.type
_entity.pdbx_description
1 polymer ?
#
loop_
_entity_poly.entity_id
_entity_poly.type
_entity_poly.pdbx_seq_one_letter_code
_entity_poly.pdbx_strand_id
1 'polypeptide(L)'
;MTHLCLVHCETTTGIVNPLEQIVEEARRRGVQTIVGCMSSFGAINIDLNGDGPDVLVTSSNKCIEGPPGVAFVIASRVLLENAARSRGHLCLT
;
A
#
# COMPACT_ATOMS: atom_id res chain seq x y z
N MET A 1 17.54 -7.14 -2.98
CA MET A 1 16.40 -6.20 -2.97
C MET A 1 15.29 -6.84 -2.15
N THR A 2 14.81 -6.20 -1.09
CA THR A 2 13.85 -6.79 -0.14
C THR A 2 12.44 -6.21 -0.27
N HIS A 3 12.34 -4.97 -0.76
CA HIS A 3 11.08 -4.24 -0.88
C HIS A 3 10.97 -3.57 -2.25
N LEU A 4 9.74 -3.40 -2.72
CA LEU A 4 9.35 -2.63 -3.89
C LEU A 4 8.36 -1.56 -3.44
N CYS A 5 8.70 -0.30 -3.70
CA CYS A 5 7.82 0.84 -3.43
C CYS A 5 7.30 1.42 -4.74
N LEU A 6 5.99 1.65 -4.84
CA LEU A 6 5.37 2.23 -6.04
C LEU A 6 4.17 3.12 -5.71
N VAL A 7 3.77 3.96 -6.66
CA VAL A 7 2.54 4.76 -6.61
C VAL A 7 1.52 4.12 -7.54
N HIS A 8 0.31 3.84 -7.06
CA HIS A 8 -0.74 3.24 -7.89
C HIS A 8 -1.28 4.25 -8.92
N CYS A 9 -1.55 5.49 -8.50
CA CYS A 9 -2.05 6.56 -9.37
C CYS A 9 -1.17 7.80 -9.24
N GLU A 10 -0.33 8.05 -10.26
CA GLU A 10 0.56 9.21 -10.33
C GLU A 10 -0.20 10.42 -10.87
N THR A 11 -0.60 11.31 -9.97
CA THR A 11 -1.45 12.47 -10.30
C THR A 11 -0.80 13.48 -11.22
N THR A 12 0.53 13.58 -11.21
CA THR A 12 1.25 14.56 -12.03
C THR A 12 1.16 14.22 -13.51
N THR A 13 1.15 12.92 -13.82
CA THR A 13 1.13 12.40 -15.20
C THR A 13 -0.24 11.83 -15.60
N GLY A 14 -1.12 11.59 -14.62
CA GLY A 14 -2.41 10.94 -14.83
C GLY A 14 -2.30 9.42 -15.09
N ILE A 15 -1.15 8.82 -14.80
CA ILE A 15 -0.90 7.40 -15.06
C ILE A 15 -1.37 6.54 -13.89
N VAL A 16 -2.11 5.48 -14.20
CA VAL A 16 -2.46 4.42 -13.27
C VAL A 16 -1.58 3.21 -13.57
N ASN A 17 -0.72 2.83 -12.63
CA ASN A 17 0.16 1.67 -12.77
C ASN A 17 -0.65 0.37 -12.58
N PRO A 18 -0.36 -0.70 -13.34
CA PRO A 18 -1.07 -1.97 -13.23
C PRO A 18 -0.71 -2.69 -11.93
N LEU A 19 -1.43 -2.36 -10.85
CA LEU A 19 -1.09 -2.75 -9.49
C LEU A 19 -1.01 -4.27 -9.32
N GLU A 20 -2.02 -5.01 -9.78
CA GLU A 20 -2.11 -6.46 -9.62
C GLU A 20 -0.90 -7.18 -10.25
N GLN A 21 -0.55 -6.80 -11.48
CA GLN A 21 0.58 -7.39 -12.21
C GLN A 21 1.92 -7.13 -11.51
N ILE A 22 2.10 -5.91 -10.98
CA ILE A 22 3.34 -5.54 -10.28
C ILE A 22 3.44 -6.29 -8.95
N VAL A 23 2.34 -6.37 -8.20
CA VAL A 23 2.29 -7.04 -6.90
C VAL A 23 2.49 -8.55 -7.07
N GLU A 24 1.87 -9.17 -8.07
CA GLU A 24 2.06 -10.58 -8.41
C GLU A 24 3.54 -10.88 -8.71
N GLU A 25 4.17 -10.06 -9.56
CA GLU A 25 5.56 -10.27 -9.93
C GLU A 25 6.52 -10.03 -8.76
N ALA A 26 6.25 -9.04 -7.91
CA ALA A 26 7.01 -8.82 -6.68
C ALA A 26 6.90 -10.02 -5.74
N ARG A 27 5.68 -10.55 -5.55
CA ARG A 27 5.41 -11.74 -4.74
C ARG A 27 6.16 -12.97 -5.26
N ARG A 28 6.14 -13.21 -6.58
CA ARG A 28 6.90 -14.31 -7.22
C ARG A 28 8.40 -14.24 -6.94
N ARG A 29 8.93 -13.04 -6.72
CA ARG A 29 10.35 -12.80 -6.41
C ARG A 29 10.64 -12.76 -4.91
N GLY A 30 9.64 -12.95 -4.05
CA GLY A 30 9.78 -12.82 -2.60
C GLY A 30 10.07 -11.38 -2.14
N VAL A 31 9.63 -10.38 -2.91
CA VAL A 31 9.82 -8.96 -2.63
C VAL A 31 8.54 -8.39 -2.04
N GLN A 32 8.64 -7.74 -0.88
CA GLN A 32 7.49 -7.11 -0.22
C GLN A 32 7.12 -5.78 -0.89
N THR A 33 5.83 -5.47 -0.96
CA THR A 33 5.29 -4.32 -1.68
C THR A 33 4.75 -3.24 -0.75
N ILE A 34 5.14 -1.99 -1.01
CA ILE A 34 4.60 -0.80 -0.33
C ILE A 34 4.03 0.13 -1.40
N VAL A 35 2.72 0.38 -1.32
CA VAL A 35 1.98 1.03 -2.40
C VAL A 35 1.34 2.32 -1.91
N GLY A 36 1.71 3.44 -2.55
CA GLY A 36 1.03 4.72 -2.40
C GLY A 36 -0.26 4.75 -3.22
N CYS A 37 -1.40 4.76 -2.53
CA CYS A 37 -2.73 4.78 -3.12
C CYS A 37 -3.50 6.06 -2.81
N MET A 38 -2.80 7.16 -2.54
CA MET A 38 -3.38 8.46 -2.18
C MET A 38 -4.50 8.89 -3.13
N SER A 39 -4.27 8.75 -4.44
CA SER A 39 -5.16 9.28 -5.49
C SER A 39 -6.01 8.20 -6.17
N SER A 40 -6.05 7.00 -5.58
CA SER A 40 -6.79 5.86 -6.13
C SER A 40 -7.64 5.16 -5.07
N PHE A 41 -7.23 5.16 -3.80
CA PHE A 41 -7.99 4.55 -2.72
C PHE A 41 -9.31 5.33 -2.48
N GLY A 42 -10.43 4.66 -2.71
CA GLY A 42 -11.78 5.27 -2.69
C GLY A 42 -12.30 5.68 -4.07
N ALA A 43 -11.44 5.74 -5.10
CA ALA A 43 -11.83 6.06 -6.48
C ALA A 43 -11.69 4.88 -7.47
N ILE A 44 -10.70 4.02 -7.26
CA ILE A 44 -10.40 2.84 -8.08
C ILE A 44 -10.49 1.61 -7.18
N ASN A 45 -11.04 0.51 -7.71
CA ASN A 45 -11.09 -0.74 -6.98
C ASN A 45 -9.65 -1.24 -6.72
N ILE A 46 -9.35 -1.58 -5.47
CA ILE A 46 -8.07 -2.13 -5.04
C ILE A 46 -8.40 -3.37 -4.22
N ASP A 47 -8.06 -4.55 -4.73
CA ASP A 47 -8.22 -5.76 -3.95
C ASP A 47 -7.12 -5.85 -2.89
N LEU A 48 -7.55 -5.91 -1.63
CA LEU A 48 -6.68 -6.05 -0.46
C LEU A 48 -6.72 -7.47 0.13
N ASN A 49 -7.58 -8.34 -0.41
CA ASN A 49 -7.62 -9.73 -0.02
C ASN A 49 -6.48 -10.49 -0.70
N GLY A 50 -5.94 -11.51 -0.02
CA GLY A 50 -5.06 -12.57 -0.53
C GLY A 50 -3.86 -12.16 -1.39
N ASP A 51 -4.15 -11.62 -2.57
CA ASP A 51 -3.23 -11.21 -3.61
C ASP A 51 -2.99 -9.69 -3.71
N GLY A 52 -3.51 -8.89 -2.76
CA GLY A 52 -3.22 -7.46 -2.63
C GLY A 52 -1.78 -7.12 -2.20
N PRO A 53 -1.43 -5.82 -2.15
CA PRO A 53 -0.12 -5.35 -1.69
C PRO A 53 0.11 -5.62 -0.19
N ASP A 54 1.38 -5.76 0.22
CA ASP A 54 1.72 -6.01 1.62
C ASP A 54 1.44 -4.81 2.52
N VAL A 55 1.67 -3.60 1.99
CA VAL A 55 1.36 -2.33 2.63
C VAL A 55 0.73 -1.38 1.62
N LEU A 56 -0.38 -0.76 2.00
CA LEU A 56 -1.03 0.35 1.30
C LEU A 56 -0.98 1.60 2.18
N VAL A 57 -0.59 2.72 1.58
CA VAL A 57 -0.57 4.03 2.23
C VAL A 57 -1.51 4.99 1.48
N THR A 58 -2.37 5.69 2.22
CA THR A 58 -3.29 6.69 1.67
C THR A 58 -3.57 7.82 2.69
N SER A 59 -4.37 8.82 2.31
CA SER A 59 -4.81 9.90 3.20
C SER A 59 -6.31 10.17 3.06
N SER A 60 -6.85 10.85 4.08
CA SER A 60 -8.25 11.29 4.10
C SER A 60 -8.57 12.34 3.04
N ASN A 61 -7.64 13.23 2.70
CA ASN A 61 -7.90 14.45 1.92
C ASN A 61 -7.75 14.31 0.40
N LYS A 62 -7.91 13.11 -0.12
CA LYS A 62 -8.05 12.89 -1.57
C LYS A 62 -9.39 12.21 -1.85
N CYS A 63 -9.39 11.04 -2.47
CA CYS A 63 -10.59 10.35 -2.91
C CYS A 63 -11.49 9.86 -1.76
N ILE A 64 -11.04 9.94 -0.51
CA ILE A 64 -11.85 9.70 0.70
C ILE A 64 -12.68 10.95 1.09
N GLU A 65 -12.33 12.13 0.57
CA GLU A 65 -13.03 13.42 0.80
C GLU A 65 -13.13 13.82 2.30
N GLY A 66 -12.16 13.38 3.11
CA GLY A 66 -12.02 13.75 4.51
C GLY A 66 -11.10 14.97 4.73
N PRO A 67 -10.98 15.46 5.98
CA PRO A 67 -10.15 16.61 6.30
C PRO A 67 -8.65 16.29 6.14
N PRO A 68 -7.79 17.26 5.77
CA PRO A 68 -6.34 17.06 5.75
C PRO A 68 -5.77 16.80 7.14
N GLY A 69 -4.66 16.05 7.20
CA GLY A 69 -3.94 15.76 8.44
C GLY A 69 -4.07 14.32 8.95
N VAL A 70 -4.81 13.45 8.25
CA VAL A 70 -4.91 12.02 8.58
C VAL A 70 -4.36 11.17 7.43
N ALA A 71 -3.44 10.26 7.77
CA ALA A 71 -2.94 9.23 6.87
C ALA A 71 -3.38 7.86 7.37
N PHE A 72 -3.62 6.94 6.45
CA PHE A 72 -3.98 5.56 6.73
C PHE A 72 -2.88 4.65 6.19
N VAL A 73 -2.50 3.66 6.99
CA VAL A 73 -1.61 2.57 6.58
C VAL A 73 -2.38 1.27 6.80
N ILE A 74 -2.58 0.53 5.72
CA ILE A 74 -3.20 -0.80 5.73
C ILE A 74 -2.11 -1.80 5.41
N ALA A 75 -1.86 -2.75 6.31
CA ALA A 75 -0.81 -3.74 6.14
C ALA A 75 -1.37 -5.16 6.30
N SER A 76 -0.78 -6.12 5.58
CA SER A 76 -1.18 -7.52 5.69
C SER A 76 -0.94 -8.03 7.12
N ARG A 77 -1.86 -8.87 7.61
CA ARG A 77 -1.78 -9.43 8.96
C ARG A 77 -0.48 -10.20 9.17
N VAL A 78 -0.08 -11.01 8.19
CA VAL A 78 1.16 -11.80 8.24
C VAL A 78 2.38 -10.88 8.39
N LEU A 79 2.41 -9.75 7.67
CA LEU A 79 3.50 -8.78 7.78
C LEU A 79 3.54 -8.16 9.18
N LEU A 80 2.40 -7.74 9.71
CA LEU A 80 2.31 -7.16 11.07
C LEU A 80 2.70 -8.16 12.16
N GLU A 81 2.29 -9.42 12.05
CA GLU A 81 2.65 -10.48 13.01
C GLU A 81 4.14 -10.81 12.98
N ASN A 82 4.75 -10.84 11.78
CA ASN A 82 6.18 -11.04 11.62
C ASN A 82 6.99 -9.84 12.16
N ALA A 83 6.50 -8.62 11.93
CA ALA A 83 7.09 -7.41 12.47
C ALA A 83 7.02 -7.39 14.00
N ALA A 84 5.89 -7.77 14.60
CA ALA A 84 5.72 -7.81 16.06
C ALA A 84 6.63 -8.83 16.76
N ARG A 85 6.99 -9.93 16.08
CA ARG A 85 7.94 -10.93 16.59
C ARG A 85 9.39 -10.46 16.53
N SER A 86 9.68 -9.54 15.63
CA SER A 86 10.99 -8.93 15.44
C SER A 86 11.06 -7.73 16.39
N ARG A 87 12.05 -7.62 17.29
CA ARG A 87 12.13 -6.54 18.32
C ARG A 87 12.42 -5.13 17.75
N GLY A 88 11.89 -4.78 16.58
CA GLY A 88 11.92 -3.43 16.01
C GLY A 88 10.64 -2.68 16.34
N HIS A 89 10.75 -1.44 16.79
CA HIS A 89 9.62 -0.61 17.21
C HIS A 89 8.53 -0.53 16.13
N LEU A 90 7.34 -1.06 16.45
CA LEU A 90 6.11 -0.87 15.68
C LEU A 90 5.38 0.35 16.26
N CYS A 91 5.68 1.55 15.75
CA CYS A 91 4.93 2.74 16.12
C CYS A 91 3.70 2.84 15.22
N LEU A 92 2.53 2.44 15.74
CA LEU A 92 1.21 2.65 15.14
C LEU A 92 0.35 3.55 16.05
N THR A 93 0.97 4.56 16.66
CA THR A 93 0.29 5.60 17.46
C THR A 93 0.49 6.96 16.81
#